data_AF-M4DAE4-F1
#
_entry.id   AF-M4DAE4-F1
#
_cell.length_a   1.000
_cell.length_b   1.000
_cell.length_c   1.000
_cell.angle_alpha   90.00
_cell.angle_beta   90.00
_cell.angle_gamma   90.00
#
_symmetry.space_group_name_H-M   'P 1'
#
loop_
_entity.id
_entity.type
_entity.pdbx_description
1 polymer ?
#
loop_
_entity_poly.entity_id
_entity_poly.type
_entity_poly.pdbx_seq_one_letter_code
_entity_poly.pdbx_strand_id
1 'polypeptide(L)'
;MRRFRMRFGRNRLTGADPDDGSVLPTRNGGNTENEASCCYCDLKITAFNEPISRLGRRFSGAMKIWFSIGLGFGVASLLLVTLFLLLQFHPKPLSNRLASAVFGFSPSTRVSLSGFVYVFVSTVITVLVHELGHAFAAASEGIQMEYIAVFIAAIFPGGLVAFDHDLLQSLPSFNALRVYCAGVWHNAVFCALCAFGLFLLPVMLSPFYKHGESLVVVDVPSKSPLFGYLSPGDTIVSLDGIRVYKPSEWLELAAILDKQNTETSNASFGGSRRFHHGKGYCVPISMVEEGFKGKIVENRYVCPGDLTPFSTMPCSDVEAPKEVSVCLDAKDIVKLNKCGDGWVTTSETHDNSGCVCPQGEICLQAMQSPGISWTEITYKRTSSPDCSRLGLEFNASSCVGTFVFVGDLIAMSRSVQLTAYQPRWLFNYFAKSFPDVIEKSLTCTFHVSLALVLLNSLPVYYLDGESILESSLQYFTWLSPRKKKKALQLCLFGGSLLSLLAFFRIFFVGLPPSR
;
A
#
# COMPACT_ATOMS: atom_id res chain seq x y z
N MET A 1 27.76 -30.14 -0.14
CA MET A 1 26.62 -29.96 -1.07
C MET A 1 27.13 -29.32 -2.35
N ARG A 2 26.90 -29.99 -3.49
CA ARG A 2 27.46 -29.71 -4.81
C ARG A 2 26.64 -28.63 -5.53
N ARG A 3 27.35 -27.70 -6.19
CA ARG A 3 26.94 -26.78 -7.28
C ARG A 3 25.54 -27.04 -7.89
N PHE A 4 24.67 -26.04 -7.84
CA PHE A 4 23.83 -25.67 -9.00
C PHE A 4 24.61 -24.62 -9.80
N ARG A 5 25.50 -25.11 -10.68
CA ARG A 5 26.21 -24.31 -11.68
C ARG A 5 25.60 -24.75 -13.00
N MET A 6 24.63 -24.00 -13.53
CA MET A 6 24.25 -24.19 -14.93
C MET A 6 25.49 -23.88 -15.77
N ARG A 7 26.06 -24.93 -16.36
CA ARG A 7 27.29 -24.91 -17.14
C ARG A 7 26.85 -25.19 -18.58
N PHE A 8 26.55 -24.15 -19.35
CA PHE A 8 26.52 -24.27 -20.80
C PHE A 8 27.92 -23.92 -21.33
N GLY A 9 28.80 -24.91 -21.27
CA GLY A 9 30.11 -24.87 -21.90
C GLY A 9 30.18 -26.00 -22.92
N ARG A 10 30.17 -25.64 -24.20
CA ARG A 10 30.25 -26.55 -25.34
C ARG A 10 31.69 -27.06 -25.47
N ASN A 11 32.01 -28.20 -24.86
CA ASN A 11 33.28 -28.89 -25.14
C ASN A 11 33.19 -29.52 -26.55
N ARG A 12 33.72 -28.84 -27.56
CA ARG A 12 34.24 -29.49 -28.77
C ARG A 12 35.65 -29.97 -28.46
N LEU A 13 35.82 -31.28 -28.27
CA LEU A 13 37.11 -31.95 -28.38
C LEU A 13 37.02 -32.94 -29.54
N THR A 14 37.86 -32.68 -30.53
CA THR A 14 38.17 -33.44 -31.73
C THR A 14 38.73 -34.83 -31.39
N GLY A 15 38.27 -35.85 -32.11
CA GLY A 15 38.89 -37.18 -32.18
C GLY A 15 38.08 -38.11 -33.10
N ALA A 16 38.68 -38.51 -34.22
CA ALA A 16 38.25 -39.54 -35.17
C ALA A 16 37.96 -40.89 -34.46
N ASP A 17 37.08 -41.78 -34.91
CA ASP A 17 36.99 -42.45 -36.21
C ASP A 17 35.58 -43.08 -36.42
N PRO A 18 35.27 -43.70 -37.58
CA PRO A 18 33.92 -43.88 -38.10
C PRO A 18 33.26 -45.20 -37.72
N ASP A 19 31.94 -45.20 -37.55
CA ASP A 19 31.10 -46.24 -38.16
C ASP A 19 29.63 -45.83 -38.20
N ASP A 20 29.14 -45.87 -39.43
CA ASP A 20 27.82 -46.13 -39.98
C ASP A 20 26.53 -45.97 -39.13
N GLY A 21 25.53 -45.33 -39.76
CA GLY A 21 24.16 -45.27 -39.22
C GLY A 21 23.43 -43.95 -39.47
N SER A 22 23.24 -43.61 -40.74
CA SER A 22 22.26 -42.61 -41.19
C SER A 22 20.89 -42.77 -40.52
N VAL A 23 20.30 -41.70 -39.98
CA VAL A 23 18.93 -41.22 -40.27
C VAL A 23 18.83 -39.75 -39.84
N LEU A 24 18.90 -38.83 -40.80
CA LEU A 24 18.28 -37.51 -40.68
C LEU A 24 16.75 -37.71 -40.67
N PRO A 25 16.01 -36.84 -39.98
CA PRO A 25 15.37 -35.82 -40.78
C PRO A 25 15.56 -34.42 -40.20
N THR A 26 15.92 -33.53 -41.12
CA THR A 26 15.61 -32.11 -41.10
C THR A 26 14.18 -31.88 -40.62
N ARG A 27 14.01 -31.08 -39.56
CA ARG A 27 12.75 -30.37 -39.33
C ARG A 27 13.04 -28.93 -38.92
N ASN A 28 12.87 -28.09 -39.92
CA ASN A 28 12.69 -26.65 -39.83
C ASN A 28 11.37 -26.38 -39.08
N GLY A 29 11.39 -25.52 -38.06
CA GLY A 29 10.20 -25.10 -37.33
C GLY A 29 10.53 -24.62 -35.93
N GLY A 30 10.53 -23.28 -35.75
CA GLY A 30 10.72 -22.67 -34.44
C GLY A 30 9.65 -23.13 -33.46
N ASN A 31 10.08 -23.83 -32.41
CA ASN A 31 9.24 -24.18 -31.28
C ASN A 31 9.95 -23.73 -30.00
N THR A 32 9.26 -22.89 -29.24
CA THR A 32 9.48 -22.65 -27.81
C THR A 32 9.53 -23.98 -27.07
N GLU A 33 10.72 -24.41 -26.67
CA GLU A 33 10.93 -25.57 -25.81
C GLU A 33 10.63 -25.19 -24.36
N ASN A 34 9.51 -25.69 -23.83
CA ASN A 34 9.08 -25.50 -22.44
C ASN A 34 9.46 -26.75 -21.63
N GLU A 35 10.20 -26.61 -20.52
CA GLU A 35 10.40 -27.69 -19.55
C GLU A 35 9.43 -27.49 -18.37
N ALA A 36 8.46 -28.39 -18.21
CA ALA A 36 7.51 -28.34 -17.09
C ALA A 36 7.85 -29.43 -16.07
N SER A 37 8.23 -29.01 -14.86
CA SER A 37 8.26 -29.86 -13.65
C SER A 37 7.18 -29.37 -12.68
N CYS A 38 6.72 -30.21 -11.76
CA CYS A 38 5.58 -29.95 -10.86
C CYS A 38 5.64 -28.59 -10.11
N CYS A 39 6.83 -28.00 -9.95
CA CYS A 39 7.05 -26.74 -9.23
C CYS A 39 7.83 -25.67 -10.03
N TYR A 40 8.11 -25.90 -11.31
CA TYR A 40 8.88 -24.98 -12.15
C TYR A 40 8.39 -25.03 -13.59
N CYS A 41 8.00 -23.87 -14.10
CA CYS A 41 7.66 -23.67 -15.51
C CYS A 41 8.45 -22.46 -16.02
N ASP A 42 9.11 -22.61 -17.16
CA ASP A 42 9.74 -21.51 -17.88
C ASP A 42 9.13 -21.30 -19.26
N LEU A 43 9.08 -20.03 -19.66
CA LEU A 43 8.69 -19.60 -20.99
C LEU A 43 9.87 -18.83 -21.59
N LYS A 44 10.53 -19.44 -22.56
CA LYS A 44 11.64 -18.82 -23.29
C LYS A 44 11.08 -18.02 -24.47
N ILE A 45 11.42 -16.75 -24.54
CA ILE A 45 10.97 -15.82 -25.57
C ILE A 45 12.18 -15.36 -26.38
N THR A 46 12.22 -15.75 -27.66
CA THR A 46 13.27 -15.35 -28.61
C THR A 46 12.83 -14.22 -29.55
N ALA A 47 11.53 -13.95 -29.62
CA ALA A 47 10.94 -12.96 -30.53
C ALA A 47 11.49 -11.53 -30.33
N PHE A 48 11.93 -11.20 -29.12
CA PHE A 48 12.46 -9.88 -28.79
C PHE A 48 13.98 -9.73 -29.04
N ASN A 49 14.70 -10.82 -29.33
CA ASN A 49 16.15 -10.80 -29.42
C ASN A 49 16.65 -9.85 -30.51
N GLU A 50 16.17 -10.02 -31.74
CA GLU A 50 16.61 -9.21 -32.88
C GLU A 50 16.14 -7.74 -32.79
N PRO A 51 14.89 -7.43 -32.41
CA PRO A 51 14.48 -6.05 -32.15
C PRO A 51 15.34 -5.34 -31.10
N ILE A 52 15.60 -5.98 -29.96
CA ILE A 52 16.42 -5.41 -28.89
C ILE A 52 17.88 -5.26 -29.34
N SER A 53 18.45 -6.27 -30.00
CA SER A 53 19.84 -6.21 -30.50
C SER A 53 20.02 -5.07 -31.50
N ARG A 54 19.04 -4.85 -32.37
CA ARG A 54 19.05 -3.76 -33.36
C ARG A 54 18.92 -2.41 -32.70
N LEU A 55 18.00 -2.27 -31.74
CA LEU A 55 17.78 -1.01 -31.04
C LEU A 55 19.00 -0.63 -30.18
N GLY A 56 19.55 -1.58 -29.42
CA GLY A 56 20.74 -1.39 -28.59
C GLY A 56 21.97 -1.01 -29.40
N ARG A 57 22.19 -1.62 -30.57
CA ARG A 57 23.28 -1.24 -31.48
C ARG A 57 23.07 0.14 -32.11
N ARG A 58 21.85 0.41 -32.61
CA ARG A 58 21.51 1.68 -33.28
C ARG A 58 21.68 2.89 -32.37
N PHE A 59 21.27 2.78 -31.11
CA PHE A 59 21.36 3.86 -30.12
C PHE A 59 22.48 3.65 -29.10
N SER A 60 23.51 2.87 -29.45
CA SER A 60 24.58 2.47 -28.54
C SER A 60 25.26 3.63 -27.82
N GLY A 61 25.50 4.77 -28.50
CA GLY A 61 26.06 5.97 -27.88
C GLY A 61 25.21 6.50 -26.73
N ALA A 62 23.91 6.73 -26.97
CA ALA A 62 22.97 7.21 -25.96
C ALA A 62 22.76 6.19 -24.83
N MET A 63 22.64 4.91 -25.18
CA MET A 63 22.49 3.82 -24.21
C MET A 63 23.70 3.70 -23.29
N LYS A 64 24.93 3.86 -23.81
CA LYS A 64 26.14 3.83 -22.96
C LYS A 64 26.18 4.97 -21.95
N ILE A 65 25.68 6.16 -22.30
CA ILE A 65 25.54 7.27 -21.36
C ILE A 65 24.50 6.93 -20.29
N TRP A 66 23.33 6.45 -20.72
CA TRP A 66 22.24 6.01 -19.84
C TRP A 66 22.70 4.96 -18.83
N PHE A 67 23.36 3.89 -19.29
CA PHE A 67 23.87 2.83 -18.42
C PHE A 67 25.10 3.24 -17.61
N SER A 68 25.84 4.28 -18.01
CA SER A 68 26.87 4.89 -17.16
C SER A 68 26.29 5.63 -15.96
N ILE A 69 25.13 6.28 -16.11
CA ILE A 69 24.39 6.83 -14.96
C ILE A 69 23.89 5.68 -14.08
N GLY A 70 23.33 4.64 -14.71
CA GLY A 70 22.90 3.42 -14.02
C GLY A 70 23.99 2.71 -13.24
N LEU A 71 25.23 2.69 -13.75
CA LEU A 71 26.40 2.17 -13.05
C LEU A 71 26.66 2.94 -11.74
N GLY A 72 26.62 4.28 -11.80
CA GLY A 72 26.78 5.11 -10.61
C GLY A 72 25.68 4.82 -9.58
N PHE A 73 24.42 4.73 -10.03
CA PHE A 73 23.30 4.37 -9.18
C PHE A 73 23.42 2.97 -8.57
N GLY A 74 23.77 1.95 -9.35
CA GLY A 74 23.88 0.56 -8.90
C GLY A 74 24.96 0.38 -7.83
N VAL A 75 26.15 0.96 -8.04
CA VAL A 75 27.23 0.94 -7.03
C VAL A 75 26.81 1.70 -5.77
N ALA A 76 26.18 2.87 -5.91
CA ALA A 76 25.68 3.62 -4.77
C ALA A 76 24.60 2.85 -3.99
N SER A 77 23.69 2.16 -4.70
CA SER A 77 22.65 1.32 -4.11
C SER A 77 23.23 0.15 -3.33
N LEU A 78 24.24 -0.55 -3.90
CA LEU A 78 24.98 -1.62 -3.20
C LEU A 78 25.58 -1.11 -1.87
N LEU A 79 26.22 0.06 -1.89
CA LEU A 79 26.82 0.67 -0.70
C LEU A 79 25.74 1.08 0.32
N LEU A 80 24.65 1.71 -0.14
CA LEU A 80 23.56 2.18 0.70
C LEU A 80 22.82 1.02 1.38
N VAL A 81 22.52 -0.05 0.64
CA VAL A 81 21.85 -1.23 1.20
C VAL A 81 22.77 -1.95 2.19
N THR A 82 24.07 -2.06 1.89
CA THR A 82 25.06 -2.62 2.82
C THR A 82 25.14 -1.80 4.11
N LEU A 83 25.18 -0.47 4.01
CA LEU A 83 25.16 0.42 5.17
C LEU A 83 23.85 0.27 5.96
N PHE A 84 22.71 0.22 5.29
CA PHE A 84 21.41 0.00 5.92
C PHE A 84 21.39 -1.31 6.72
N LEU A 85 21.86 -2.42 6.13
CA LEU A 85 21.97 -3.70 6.83
C LEU A 85 22.83 -3.60 8.10
N LEU A 86 23.96 -2.89 8.05
CA LEU A 86 24.81 -2.68 9.22
C LEU A 86 24.14 -1.83 10.30
N LEU A 87 23.46 -0.74 9.90
CA LEU A 87 22.74 0.15 10.81
C LEU A 87 21.59 -0.54 11.53
N GLN A 88 20.96 -1.56 10.91
CA GLN A 88 19.92 -2.34 11.59
C GLN A 88 20.44 -3.02 12.86
N PHE A 89 21.72 -3.40 12.93
CA PHE A 89 22.30 -4.06 14.10
C PHE A 89 23.04 -3.09 15.05
N HIS A 90 22.96 -1.78 14.78
CA HIS A 90 23.49 -0.77 15.69
C HIS A 90 22.61 -0.65 16.95
N PRO A 91 23.16 -0.27 18.13
CA PRO A 91 22.40 -0.12 19.38
C PRO A 91 21.20 0.83 19.30
N LYS A 92 21.27 1.81 18.40
CA LYS A 92 20.15 2.67 17.99
C LYS A 92 19.76 2.29 16.56
N PRO A 93 18.96 1.23 16.36
CA PRO A 93 18.58 0.78 15.04
C PRO A 93 17.77 1.86 14.33
N LEU A 94 17.88 1.91 13.00
CA LEU A 94 17.03 2.76 12.18
C LEU A 94 15.57 2.34 12.37
N SER A 95 14.66 3.30 12.51
CA SER A 95 13.27 3.03 12.87
C SER A 95 12.62 2.01 11.92
N ASN A 96 11.90 1.02 12.48
CA ASN A 96 11.07 0.06 11.74
C ASN A 96 10.05 0.76 10.79
N ARG A 97 9.75 2.05 11.00
CA ARG A 97 8.92 2.86 10.11
C ARG A 97 9.53 3.00 8.72
N LEU A 98 10.86 3.13 8.60
CA LEU A 98 11.51 3.26 7.30
C LEU A 98 11.45 1.94 6.53
N ALA A 99 11.67 0.81 7.20
CA ALA A 99 11.49 -0.51 6.60
C ALA A 99 10.04 -0.73 6.16
N SER A 100 9.05 -0.36 6.99
CA SER A 100 7.63 -0.45 6.62
C SER A 100 7.25 0.46 5.46
N ALA A 101 7.83 1.67 5.36
CA ALA A 101 7.59 2.60 4.26
C ALA A 101 8.20 2.08 2.94
N VAL A 102 9.37 1.45 3.03
CA VAL A 102 10.10 0.91 1.88
C VAL A 102 9.44 -0.36 1.33
N PHE A 103 9.07 -1.30 2.20
CA PHE A 103 8.45 -2.56 1.76
C PHE A 103 6.94 -2.44 1.49
N GLY A 104 6.31 -1.31 1.80
CA GLY A 104 4.90 -1.02 1.46
C GLY A 104 3.86 -1.91 2.15
N PHE A 105 4.29 -2.93 2.90
CA PHE A 105 3.43 -3.89 3.59
C PHE A 105 3.80 -3.92 5.07
N SER A 106 2.83 -3.66 5.94
CA SER A 106 2.94 -4.13 7.32
C SER A 106 2.81 -5.66 7.34
N PRO A 107 3.76 -6.41 7.95
CA PRO A 107 3.73 -7.87 8.01
C PRO A 107 2.41 -8.47 8.53
N SER A 108 1.62 -7.69 9.27
CA SER A 108 0.38 -8.10 9.92
C SER A 108 -0.89 -7.96 9.08
N THR A 109 -0.82 -7.41 7.86
CA THR A 109 -2.02 -7.21 7.04
C THR A 109 -2.29 -8.46 6.19
N ARG A 110 -3.43 -9.12 6.44
CA ARG A 110 -3.94 -10.19 5.57
C ARG A 110 -4.18 -9.61 4.18
N VAL A 111 -3.32 -9.97 3.22
CA VAL A 111 -3.48 -9.56 1.83
C VAL A 111 -4.77 -10.17 1.29
N SER A 112 -5.70 -9.32 0.86
CA SER A 112 -6.94 -9.79 0.21
C SER A 112 -6.61 -10.46 -1.13
N LEU A 113 -7.50 -11.32 -1.63
CA LEU A 113 -7.32 -11.98 -2.93
C LEU A 113 -7.06 -10.95 -4.06
N SER A 114 -7.74 -9.80 -4.03
CA SER A 114 -7.48 -8.70 -4.97
C SER A 114 -6.07 -8.10 -4.83
N GLY A 115 -5.55 -7.98 -3.60
CA GLY A 115 -4.19 -7.51 -3.35
C GLY A 115 -3.14 -8.46 -3.90
N PHE A 116 -3.38 -9.77 -3.82
CA PHE A 116 -2.47 -10.77 -4.38
C PHE A 116 -2.35 -10.62 -5.91
N VAL A 117 -3.45 -10.36 -6.61
CA VAL A 117 -3.43 -10.13 -8.07
C VAL A 117 -2.57 -8.90 -8.42
N TYR A 118 -2.74 -7.78 -7.71
CA TYR A 118 -1.92 -6.59 -7.95
C TYR A 118 -0.43 -6.87 -7.73
N VAL A 119 -0.07 -7.56 -6.65
CA VAL A 119 1.33 -7.90 -6.35
C VAL A 119 1.90 -8.82 -7.43
N PHE A 120 1.16 -9.86 -7.82
CA PHE A 120 1.60 -10.81 -8.85
C PHE A 120 1.86 -10.13 -10.19
N VAL A 121 0.89 -9.37 -10.70
CA VAL A 121 1.01 -8.64 -11.98
C VAL A 121 2.13 -7.61 -11.91
N SER A 122 2.23 -6.85 -10.82
CA SER A 122 3.30 -5.86 -10.61
C SER A 122 4.68 -6.52 -10.59
N THR A 123 4.81 -7.71 -10.01
CA THR A 123 6.07 -8.46 -9.97
C THR A 123 6.48 -8.91 -11.36
N VAL A 124 5.56 -9.50 -12.13
CA VAL A 124 5.83 -9.91 -13.52
C VAL A 124 6.31 -8.71 -14.35
N ILE A 125 5.60 -7.58 -14.30
CA ILE A 125 5.97 -6.38 -15.08
C ILE A 125 7.33 -5.85 -14.64
N THR A 126 7.57 -5.76 -13.33
CA THR A 126 8.83 -5.21 -12.79
C THR A 126 10.02 -6.10 -13.15
N VAL A 127 9.89 -7.42 -12.99
CA VAL A 127 10.94 -8.38 -13.35
C VAL A 127 11.24 -8.29 -14.85
N LEU A 128 10.23 -8.16 -15.71
CA LEU A 128 10.44 -7.94 -17.14
C LEU A 128 11.24 -6.65 -17.41
N VAL A 129 10.89 -5.55 -16.74
CA VAL A 129 11.61 -4.27 -16.86
C VAL A 129 13.07 -4.40 -16.42
N HIS A 130 13.32 -5.15 -15.35
CA HIS A 130 14.65 -5.46 -14.84
C HIS A 130 15.51 -6.21 -15.88
N GLU A 131 14.99 -7.33 -16.37
CA GLU A 131 15.66 -8.16 -17.38
C GLU A 131 15.89 -7.37 -18.69
N LEU A 132 14.90 -6.56 -19.11
CA LEU A 132 15.05 -5.66 -20.25
C LEU A 132 16.21 -4.67 -20.07
N GLY A 133 16.51 -4.25 -18.84
CA GLY A 133 17.69 -3.46 -18.52
C GLY A 133 18.99 -4.16 -18.90
N HIS A 134 19.20 -5.37 -18.40
CA HIS A 134 20.39 -6.17 -18.76
C HIS A 134 20.47 -6.42 -20.26
N ALA A 135 19.35 -6.77 -20.89
CA ALA A 135 19.23 -6.99 -22.32
C ALA A 135 19.69 -5.78 -23.15
N PHE A 136 19.15 -4.59 -22.87
CA PHE A 136 19.53 -3.37 -23.59
C PHE A 136 20.98 -2.96 -23.33
N ALA A 137 21.48 -3.14 -22.11
CA ALA A 137 22.87 -2.84 -21.77
C ALA A 137 23.84 -3.77 -22.52
N ALA A 138 23.59 -5.08 -22.51
CA ALA A 138 24.38 -6.06 -23.24
C ALA A 138 24.36 -5.78 -24.75
N ALA A 139 23.18 -5.49 -25.31
CA ALA A 139 23.04 -5.13 -26.73
C ALA A 139 23.81 -3.84 -27.10
N SER A 140 23.87 -2.86 -26.20
CA SER A 140 24.64 -1.62 -26.41
C SER A 140 26.16 -1.83 -26.40
N GLU A 141 26.62 -2.89 -25.72
CA GLU A 141 28.02 -3.33 -25.72
C GLU A 141 28.32 -4.37 -26.83
N GLY A 142 27.34 -4.65 -27.70
CA GLY A 142 27.51 -5.53 -28.86
C GLY A 142 27.37 -7.03 -28.56
N ILE A 143 26.92 -7.39 -27.35
CA ILE A 143 26.63 -8.78 -26.97
C ILE A 143 25.27 -9.19 -27.53
N GLN A 144 25.21 -10.34 -28.20
CA GLN A 144 23.97 -10.91 -28.72
C GLN A 144 23.25 -11.73 -27.63
N MET A 145 21.92 -11.60 -27.60
CA MET A 145 21.07 -12.33 -26.66
C MET A 145 20.57 -13.64 -27.27
N GLU A 146 20.50 -14.68 -26.46
CA GLU A 146 20.01 -15.99 -26.85
C GLU A 146 18.50 -16.13 -26.63
N TYR A 147 18.00 -15.72 -25.46
CA TYR A 147 16.57 -15.67 -25.14
C TYR A 147 16.31 -14.87 -23.86
N ILE A 148 15.07 -14.42 -23.66
CA ILE A 148 14.56 -13.94 -22.37
C ILE A 148 13.64 -15.02 -21.81
N ALA A 149 13.92 -15.56 -20.64
CA ALA A 149 13.06 -16.51 -19.97
C ALA A 149 12.25 -15.82 -18.87
N VAL A 150 10.94 -16.05 -18.86
CA VAL A 150 10.09 -15.77 -17.70
C VAL A 150 9.78 -17.11 -17.07
N PHE A 151 10.02 -17.27 -15.78
CA PHE A 151 9.76 -18.52 -15.08
C PHE A 151 8.91 -18.27 -13.84
N ILE A 152 8.18 -19.30 -13.42
CA ILE A 152 7.47 -19.31 -12.14
C ILE A 152 8.09 -20.42 -11.31
N ALA A 153 8.74 -20.05 -10.21
CA ALA A 153 9.27 -20.98 -9.23
C ALA A 153 8.33 -21.00 -8.01
N ALA A 154 7.60 -22.11 -7.84
CA ALA A 154 6.47 -22.22 -6.91
C ALA A 154 5.39 -21.15 -7.16
N ILE A 155 5.44 -20.01 -6.46
CA ILE A 155 4.48 -18.89 -6.57
C ILE A 155 5.19 -17.60 -7.01
N PHE A 156 6.53 -17.59 -7.07
CA PHE A 156 7.31 -16.40 -7.37
C PHE A 156 7.61 -16.31 -8.87
N PRO A 157 7.08 -15.31 -9.57
CA PRO A 157 7.51 -15.04 -10.94
C PRO A 157 8.93 -14.48 -10.93
N GLY A 158 9.77 -15.02 -11.81
CA GLY A 158 11.14 -14.64 -12.04
C GLY A 158 11.43 -14.46 -13.53
N GLY A 159 12.57 -13.87 -13.82
CA GLY A 159 13.03 -13.58 -15.18
C GLY A 159 14.53 -13.82 -15.27
N LEU A 160 14.99 -14.09 -16.48
CA LEU A 160 16.41 -14.19 -16.78
C LEU A 160 16.64 -13.83 -18.25
N VAL A 161 17.60 -12.98 -18.55
CA VAL A 161 18.16 -12.85 -19.90
C VAL A 161 19.36 -13.77 -20.08
N ALA A 162 19.31 -14.63 -21.10
CA ALA A 162 20.43 -15.46 -21.51
C ALA A 162 21.25 -14.75 -22.61
N PHE A 163 22.54 -14.59 -22.36
CA PHE A 163 23.55 -14.12 -23.32
C PHE A 163 24.91 -14.77 -23.01
N ASP A 164 25.84 -14.70 -23.97
CA ASP A 164 27.18 -15.26 -23.86
C ASP A 164 27.95 -14.65 -22.68
N HIS A 165 28.10 -15.44 -21.62
CA HIS A 165 28.80 -15.04 -20.39
C HIS A 165 30.32 -14.94 -20.58
N ASP A 166 30.90 -15.71 -21.49
CA ASP A 166 32.34 -15.66 -21.76
C ASP A 166 32.68 -14.33 -22.44
N LEU A 167 31.81 -13.88 -23.36
CA LEU A 167 31.93 -12.56 -23.98
C LEU A 167 31.75 -11.43 -22.96
N LEU A 168 30.77 -11.52 -22.05
CA LEU A 168 30.58 -10.53 -20.97
C LEU A 168 31.80 -10.45 -20.03
N GLN A 169 32.39 -11.59 -19.64
CA GLN A 169 33.59 -11.61 -18.79
C GLN A 169 34.84 -11.07 -19.48
N SER A 170 34.88 -11.12 -20.82
CA SER A 170 35.98 -10.55 -21.60
C SER A 170 35.91 -9.01 -21.72
N LEU A 171 34.76 -8.40 -21.39
CA LEU A 171 34.61 -6.95 -21.45
C LEU A 171 35.46 -6.25 -20.37
N PRO A 172 35.92 -5.00 -20.64
CA PRO A 172 36.50 -4.16 -19.61
C PRO A 172 35.54 -4.00 -18.42
N SER A 173 36.09 -3.96 -17.20
CA SER A 173 35.32 -3.94 -15.94
C SER A 173 34.22 -2.88 -15.94
N PHE A 174 34.46 -1.71 -16.54
CA PHE A 174 33.48 -0.63 -16.61
C PHE A 174 32.26 -0.99 -17.47
N ASN A 175 32.49 -1.64 -18.61
CA ASN A 175 31.42 -2.03 -19.53
C ASN A 175 30.62 -3.21 -18.94
N ALA A 176 31.29 -4.18 -18.31
CA ALA A 176 30.63 -5.25 -17.58
C ALA A 176 29.76 -4.68 -16.44
N LEU A 177 30.28 -3.72 -15.68
CA LEU A 177 29.56 -3.08 -14.57
C LEU A 177 28.31 -2.31 -15.04
N ARG A 178 28.34 -1.71 -16.25
CA ARG A 178 27.12 -1.13 -16.86
C ARG A 178 26.03 -2.17 -17.06
N VAL A 179 26.39 -3.37 -17.54
CA VAL A 179 25.44 -4.47 -17.75
C VAL A 179 24.92 -4.99 -16.42
N TYR A 180 25.79 -5.23 -15.42
CA TYR A 180 25.37 -5.72 -14.10
C TYR A 180 24.49 -4.73 -13.32
N CYS A 181 24.71 -3.41 -13.48
CA CYS A 181 23.86 -2.41 -12.83
C CYS A 181 22.56 -2.10 -13.58
N ALA A 182 22.39 -2.62 -14.81
CA ALA A 182 21.33 -2.18 -15.70
C ALA A 182 19.92 -2.55 -15.21
N GLY A 183 19.72 -3.75 -14.66
CA GLY A 183 18.45 -4.18 -14.12
C GLY A 183 18.03 -3.35 -12.90
N VAL A 184 18.94 -3.15 -11.94
CA VAL A 184 18.72 -2.27 -10.78
C VAL A 184 18.37 -0.84 -11.23
N TRP A 185 19.08 -0.31 -12.23
CA TRP A 185 18.82 1.03 -12.77
C TRP A 185 17.45 1.15 -13.43
N HIS A 186 17.05 0.17 -14.24
CA HIS A 186 15.74 0.19 -14.92
C HIS A 186 14.58 0.10 -13.94
N ASN A 187 14.69 -0.71 -12.88
CA ASN A 187 13.68 -0.71 -11.82
C ASN A 187 13.62 0.61 -11.06
N ALA A 188 14.76 1.25 -10.79
CA ALA A 188 14.79 2.56 -10.13
C ALA A 188 14.10 3.65 -10.98
N VAL A 189 14.37 3.65 -12.29
CA VAL A 189 13.68 4.53 -13.24
C VAL A 189 12.19 4.21 -13.29
N PHE A 190 11.81 2.93 -13.27
CA PHE A 190 10.41 2.52 -13.26
C PHE A 190 9.69 2.94 -11.97
N CYS A 191 10.36 2.90 -10.82
CA CYS A 191 9.86 3.50 -9.57
C CYS A 191 9.60 5.00 -9.75
N ALA A 192 10.56 5.73 -10.31
CA ALA A 192 10.42 7.17 -10.54
C ALA A 192 9.25 7.47 -11.50
N LEU A 193 9.06 6.67 -12.55
CA LEU A 193 7.93 6.78 -13.46
C LEU A 193 6.59 6.48 -12.78
N CYS A 194 6.52 5.47 -11.90
CA CYS A 194 5.31 5.18 -11.14
C CYS A 194 4.98 6.31 -10.16
N ALA A 195 5.97 6.84 -9.44
CA ALA A 195 5.80 7.96 -8.53
C ALA A 195 5.36 9.25 -9.27
N PHE A 196 5.97 9.52 -10.42
CA PHE A 196 5.58 10.63 -11.28
C PHE A 196 4.17 10.44 -11.87
N GLY A 197 3.82 9.21 -12.25
CA GLY A 197 2.48 8.83 -12.70
C GLY A 197 1.42 9.05 -11.62
N LEU A 198 1.70 8.67 -10.38
CA LEU A 198 0.83 8.95 -9.22
C LEU A 198 0.66 10.45 -8.98
N PHE A 199 1.75 11.22 -9.06
CA PHE A 199 1.70 12.68 -8.93
C PHE A 199 0.85 13.34 -10.01
N LEU A 200 0.97 12.88 -11.26
CA LEU A 200 0.19 13.39 -12.39
C LEU A 200 -1.22 12.79 -12.50
N LEU A 201 -1.55 11.76 -11.72
CA LEU A 201 -2.81 11.02 -11.85
C LEU A 201 -4.05 11.93 -11.74
N PRO A 202 -4.15 12.87 -10.79
CA PRO A 202 -5.29 13.79 -10.74
C PRO A 202 -5.42 14.68 -11.98
N VAL A 203 -4.30 15.08 -12.59
CA VAL A 203 -4.28 15.90 -13.80
C VAL A 203 -4.71 15.08 -15.01
N MET A 204 -4.18 13.87 -15.16
CA MET A 204 -4.53 12.93 -16.24
C MET A 204 -6.00 12.53 -16.20
N LEU A 205 -6.56 12.38 -15.01
CA LEU A 205 -7.96 12.01 -14.79
C LEU A 205 -8.92 13.20 -14.77
N SER A 206 -8.41 14.44 -14.72
CA SER A 206 -9.23 15.66 -14.64
C SER A 206 -10.32 15.84 -15.71
N PRO A 207 -10.17 15.35 -16.98
CA PRO A 207 -11.24 15.46 -17.97
C PRO A 207 -12.48 14.64 -17.60
N PHE A 208 -12.29 13.55 -16.85
CA PHE A 208 -13.34 12.57 -16.53
C PHE A 208 -13.77 12.61 -15.06
N TYR A 209 -12.89 13.08 -14.17
CA TYR A 209 -13.11 13.09 -12.72
C TYR A 209 -12.80 14.46 -12.11
N LYS A 210 -13.51 14.77 -11.03
CA LYS A 210 -13.12 15.81 -10.08
C LYS A 210 -12.38 15.14 -8.93
N HIS A 211 -11.25 15.71 -8.52
CA HIS A 211 -10.41 15.13 -7.48
C HIS A 211 -10.33 16.07 -6.27
N GLY A 212 -10.58 15.54 -5.08
CA GLY A 212 -10.38 16.26 -3.81
C GLY A 212 -11.49 17.24 -3.42
N GLU A 213 -12.62 17.27 -4.13
CA GLU A 213 -13.79 18.07 -3.77
C GLU A 213 -14.81 17.28 -2.92
N SER A 214 -14.74 15.94 -2.92
CA SER A 214 -15.77 15.08 -2.34
C SER A 214 -15.23 13.68 -2.07
N LEU A 215 -15.64 13.07 -0.95
CA LEU A 215 -15.31 11.70 -0.59
C LEU A 215 -16.44 10.76 -1.04
N VAL A 216 -16.19 9.96 -2.07
CA VAL A 216 -17.22 9.14 -2.72
C VAL A 216 -17.13 7.69 -2.27
N VAL A 217 -18.30 7.09 -2.00
CA VAL A 217 -18.44 5.67 -1.67
C VAL A 217 -18.33 4.85 -2.96
N VAL A 218 -17.27 4.05 -3.08
CA VAL A 218 -17.05 3.14 -4.22
C VAL A 218 -17.87 1.87 -4.03
N ASP A 219 -17.75 1.26 -2.84
CA ASP A 219 -18.43 0.02 -2.49
C ASP A 219 -18.60 -0.11 -0.97
N VAL A 220 -19.69 -0.78 -0.57
CA VAL A 220 -20.00 -1.09 0.84
C VAL A 220 -20.20 -2.60 0.95
N PRO A 221 -19.17 -3.35 1.38
CA PRO A 221 -19.28 -4.80 1.58
C PRO A 221 -20.43 -5.16 2.52
N SER A 222 -21.11 -6.29 2.28
CA SER A 222 -22.23 -6.76 3.11
C SER A 222 -21.87 -7.02 4.58
N LYS A 223 -20.59 -7.21 4.88
CA LYS A 223 -20.05 -7.36 6.25
C LYS A 223 -19.73 -6.03 6.92
N SER A 224 -19.79 -4.91 6.19
CA SER A 224 -19.53 -3.59 6.75
C SER A 224 -20.68 -3.18 7.68
N PRO A 225 -20.41 -2.60 8.85
CA PRO A 225 -21.46 -2.00 9.69
C PRO A 225 -22.18 -0.82 9.02
N LEU A 226 -21.63 -0.27 7.93
CA LEU A 226 -22.25 0.81 7.15
C LEU A 226 -23.16 0.28 6.03
N PHE A 227 -23.26 -1.05 5.86
CA PHE A 227 -24.15 -1.68 4.90
C PHE A 227 -25.62 -1.34 5.22
N GLY A 228 -26.36 -0.92 4.20
CA GLY A 228 -27.76 -0.47 4.35
C GLY A 228 -27.92 1.00 4.73
N TYR A 229 -26.87 1.66 5.25
CA TYR A 229 -26.86 3.10 5.54
C TYR A 229 -26.29 3.91 4.38
N LEU A 230 -25.21 3.42 3.77
CA LEU A 230 -24.54 4.03 2.62
C LEU A 230 -24.73 3.18 1.36
N SER A 231 -24.85 3.83 0.21
CA SER A 231 -24.92 3.19 -1.10
C SER A 231 -23.75 3.59 -2.00
N PRO A 232 -23.29 2.71 -2.91
CA PRO A 232 -22.28 3.05 -3.90
C PRO A 232 -22.65 4.30 -4.73
N GLY A 233 -21.79 5.30 -4.69
CA GLY A 233 -21.96 6.61 -5.31
C GLY A 233 -22.28 7.74 -4.33
N ASP A 234 -22.76 7.43 -3.12
CA ASP A 234 -23.03 8.45 -2.10
C ASP A 234 -21.74 9.20 -1.76
N THR A 235 -21.89 10.47 -1.36
CA THR A 235 -20.75 11.30 -0.96
C THR A 235 -20.77 11.50 0.53
N ILE A 236 -19.72 11.07 1.23
CA ILE A 236 -19.53 11.37 2.64
C ILE A 236 -19.14 12.84 2.76
N VAL A 237 -19.86 13.57 3.59
CA VAL A 237 -19.68 15.01 3.81
C VAL A 237 -18.83 15.26 5.04
N SER A 238 -19.18 14.61 6.16
CA SER A 238 -18.48 14.80 7.43
C SER A 238 -18.54 13.57 8.33
N LEU A 239 -17.48 13.41 9.12
CA LEU A 239 -17.43 12.52 10.27
C LEU A 239 -17.42 13.40 11.52
N ASP A 240 -18.43 13.22 12.36
CA ASP A 240 -18.63 13.94 13.62
C ASP A 240 -18.71 15.47 13.49
N GLY A 241 -19.32 15.93 12.38
CA GLY A 241 -19.40 17.35 12.01
C GLY A 241 -18.14 17.91 11.33
N ILE A 242 -17.06 17.14 11.25
CA ILE A 242 -15.82 17.56 10.57
C ILE A 242 -15.83 17.08 9.13
N ARG A 243 -15.70 18.02 8.20
CA ARG A 243 -15.70 17.73 6.76
C ARG A 243 -14.50 16.88 6.37
N VAL A 244 -14.76 15.89 5.51
CA VAL A 244 -13.76 14.96 4.98
C VAL A 244 -13.82 14.94 3.46
N TYR A 245 -12.67 15.06 2.81
CA TYR A 245 -12.58 15.09 1.35
C TYR A 245 -11.73 13.96 0.79
N LYS A 246 -10.90 13.31 1.63
CA LYS A 246 -9.98 12.26 1.23
C LYS A 246 -10.11 11.00 2.10
N PRO A 247 -9.85 9.81 1.55
CA PRO A 247 -9.82 8.57 2.34
C PRO A 247 -8.80 8.60 3.49
N SER A 248 -7.67 9.29 3.31
CA SER A 248 -6.66 9.45 4.37
C SER A 248 -7.19 10.28 5.54
N GLU A 249 -7.90 11.38 5.26
CA GLU A 249 -8.52 12.25 6.27
C GLU A 249 -9.60 11.49 7.04
N TRP A 250 -10.38 10.65 6.36
CA TRP A 250 -11.38 9.78 6.97
C TRP A 250 -10.77 8.81 8.00
N LEU A 251 -9.69 8.12 7.62
CA LEU A 251 -8.98 7.18 8.50
C LEU A 251 -8.26 7.89 9.67
N GLU A 252 -7.61 9.03 9.39
CA GLU A 252 -6.91 9.82 10.41
C GLU A 252 -7.90 10.37 11.44
N LEU A 253 -9.03 10.92 10.98
CA LEU A 253 -10.07 11.44 11.85
C LEU A 253 -10.71 10.34 12.70
N ALA A 254 -10.99 9.17 12.12
CA ALA A 254 -11.46 8.01 12.87
C ALA A 254 -10.48 7.61 13.99
N ALA A 255 -9.17 7.65 13.72
CA ALA A 255 -8.13 7.33 14.71
C ALA A 255 -7.99 8.39 15.81
N ILE A 256 -8.14 9.68 15.47
CA ILE A 256 -8.15 10.76 16.46
C ILE A 256 -9.34 10.62 17.40
N LEU A 257 -10.54 10.38 16.85
CA LEU A 257 -11.77 10.19 17.63
C LEU A 257 -11.70 8.95 18.54
N ASP A 258 -11.16 7.84 18.03
CA ASP A 258 -11.00 6.59 18.81
C ASP A 258 -10.01 6.75 19.98
N LYS A 259 -8.86 7.39 19.71
CA LYS A 259 -7.85 7.67 20.75
C LYS A 259 -8.41 8.55 21.86
N GLN A 260 -9.19 9.58 21.51
CA GLN A 260 -9.76 10.49 22.48
C GLN A 260 -10.82 9.83 23.37
N ASN A 261 -11.61 8.90 22.83
CA ASN A 261 -12.55 8.11 23.64
C ASN A 261 -11.85 7.14 24.61
N THR A 262 -10.58 6.83 24.37
CA THR A 262 -9.75 5.99 25.24
C THR A 262 -8.98 6.80 26.30
N GLU A 263 -8.58 8.04 25.99
CA GLU A 263 -7.80 8.92 26.85
C GLU A 263 -8.66 9.91 27.68
N THR A 264 -9.81 9.47 28.20
CA THR A 264 -10.61 10.21 29.21
C THR A 264 -9.91 10.26 30.58
N SER A 265 -8.63 10.66 30.58
CA SER A 265 -7.87 11.15 31.72
C SER A 265 -6.70 12.02 31.21
N ASN A 266 -6.99 13.30 30.99
CA ASN A 266 -6.02 14.41 30.96
C ASN A 266 -4.95 14.39 29.84
N ALA A 267 -5.30 14.85 28.63
CA ALA A 267 -4.29 15.36 27.70
C ALA A 267 -4.79 16.63 26.99
N SER A 268 -4.25 17.78 27.37
CA SER A 268 -4.29 18.99 26.55
C SER A 268 -2.96 19.11 25.81
N PHE A 269 -2.99 19.19 24.47
CA PHE A 269 -1.81 19.60 23.73
C PHE A 269 -2.14 20.34 22.42
N GLY A 270 -1.67 21.59 22.36
CA GLY A 270 -1.19 22.33 21.19
C GLY A 270 -2.05 22.40 19.92
N GLY A 271 -2.86 23.46 19.81
CA GLY A 271 -3.48 23.91 18.55
C GLY A 271 -5.00 23.77 18.54
N SER A 272 -5.71 24.87 18.82
CA SER A 272 -7.16 24.98 19.05
C SER A 272 -8.08 24.23 18.08
N ARG A 273 -8.39 22.96 18.38
CA ARG A 273 -9.70 22.35 18.15
C ARG A 273 -10.02 21.45 19.35
N ARG A 274 -10.72 21.98 20.35
CA ARG A 274 -11.23 21.17 21.46
C ARG A 274 -12.37 20.32 20.90
N PHE A 275 -12.20 19.01 20.91
CA PHE A 275 -13.32 18.08 20.71
C PHE A 275 -14.06 17.98 22.04
N HIS A 276 -15.25 18.58 22.11
CA HIS A 276 -16.04 18.69 23.32
C HIS A 276 -16.77 17.36 23.59
N HIS A 277 -16.61 16.83 24.81
CA HIS A 277 -17.21 15.55 25.24
C HIS A 277 -18.73 15.69 25.57
N GLY A 278 -19.28 16.90 25.55
CA GLY A 278 -20.68 17.17 25.85
C GLY A 278 -21.60 16.97 24.65
N LYS A 279 -21.67 15.77 24.06
CA LYS A 279 -22.65 15.44 23.02
C LYS A 279 -23.88 14.77 23.61
N GLY A 280 -24.98 15.51 23.64
CA GLY A 280 -26.24 15.04 24.17
C GLY A 280 -27.41 15.29 23.22
N TYR A 281 -28.53 14.67 23.56
CA TYR A 281 -29.82 14.87 22.90
C TYR A 281 -30.86 15.25 23.93
N CYS A 282 -31.76 16.16 23.56
CA CYS A 282 -32.92 16.50 24.36
C CYS A 282 -33.96 15.39 24.23
N VAL A 283 -34.10 14.60 25.28
CA VAL A 283 -35.00 13.44 25.31
C VAL A 283 -36.24 13.77 26.14
N PRO A 284 -37.46 13.63 25.58
CA PRO A 284 -38.69 13.80 26.34
C PRO A 284 -38.74 12.90 27.58
N ILE A 285 -39.18 13.45 28.71
CA ILE A 285 -39.29 12.71 29.98
C ILE A 285 -40.16 11.46 29.84
N SER A 286 -41.21 11.51 29.01
CA SER A 286 -42.05 10.34 28.73
C SER A 286 -41.27 9.16 28.14
N MET A 287 -40.33 9.42 27.22
CA MET A 287 -39.46 8.37 26.66
C MET A 287 -38.50 7.81 27.70
N VAL A 288 -38.07 8.64 28.65
CA VAL A 288 -37.19 8.23 29.74
C VAL A 288 -37.93 7.35 30.75
N GLU A 289 -39.20 7.67 31.03
CA GLU A 289 -40.05 6.88 31.94
C GLU A 289 -40.49 5.55 31.33
N GLU A 290 -40.75 5.52 30.02
CA GLU A 290 -41.06 4.30 29.25
C GLU A 290 -39.82 3.45 28.96
N GLY A 291 -38.63 4.05 29.02
CA GLY A 291 -37.36 3.40 28.68
C GLY A 291 -36.97 2.27 29.65
N PHE A 292 -36.18 1.33 29.15
CA PHE A 292 -35.77 0.18 29.95
C PHE A 292 -34.69 0.58 30.97
N LYS A 293 -34.82 0.11 32.21
CA LYS A 293 -33.76 0.22 33.20
C LYS A 293 -32.73 -0.90 32.97
N GLY A 294 -31.51 -0.53 32.64
CA GLY A 294 -30.40 -1.47 32.42
C GLY A 294 -29.93 -2.15 33.70
N LYS A 295 -29.09 -3.17 33.55
CA LYS A 295 -28.46 -3.91 34.66
C LYS A 295 -27.01 -3.50 34.78
N ILE A 296 -26.52 -3.34 36.01
CA ILE A 296 -25.09 -3.13 36.26
C ILE A 296 -24.43 -4.49 36.42
N VAL A 297 -23.49 -4.82 35.52
CA VAL A 297 -22.71 -6.06 35.53
C VAL A 297 -21.23 -5.68 35.44
N GLU A 298 -20.40 -6.13 36.38
CA GLU A 298 -18.96 -5.84 36.40
C GLU A 298 -18.61 -4.34 36.22
N ASN A 299 -19.33 -3.45 36.92
CA ASN A 299 -19.17 -1.99 36.84
C ASN A 299 -19.51 -1.36 35.47
N ARG A 300 -20.21 -2.10 34.58
CA ARG A 300 -20.73 -1.59 33.31
C ARG A 300 -22.25 -1.62 33.31
N TYR A 301 -22.87 -0.54 32.82
CA TYR A 301 -24.32 -0.48 32.64
C TYR A 301 -24.67 -1.15 31.30
N VAL A 302 -25.41 -2.26 31.36
CA VAL A 302 -25.73 -3.10 30.21
C VAL A 302 -27.23 -3.03 29.91
N CYS A 303 -27.55 -2.73 28.66
CA CYS A 303 -28.91 -2.69 28.15
C CYS A 303 -29.30 -4.00 27.47
N PRO A 304 -30.58 -4.40 27.54
CA PRO A 304 -31.07 -5.60 26.86
C PRO A 304 -31.20 -5.36 25.34
N GLY A 305 -30.86 -6.37 24.53
CA GLY A 305 -30.98 -6.31 23.08
C GLY A 305 -30.06 -5.28 22.43
N ASP A 306 -30.57 -4.57 21.43
CA ASP A 306 -29.84 -3.53 20.67
C ASP A 306 -29.99 -2.12 21.29
N LEU A 307 -30.54 -2.02 22.52
CA LEU A 307 -30.74 -0.74 23.20
C LEU A 307 -29.42 -0.15 23.70
N THR A 308 -29.34 1.17 23.69
CA THR A 308 -28.15 1.90 24.13
C THR A 308 -28.36 2.50 25.52
N PRO A 309 -27.34 2.44 26.39
CA PRO A 309 -27.34 3.16 27.66
C PRO A 309 -27.12 4.66 27.48
N PHE A 310 -28.05 5.46 27.99
CA PHE A 310 -27.96 6.91 28.07
C PHE A 310 -27.95 7.35 29.54
N SER A 311 -27.16 8.38 29.84
CA SER A 311 -27.11 9.02 31.15
C SER A 311 -27.35 10.52 31.03
N THR A 312 -27.84 11.14 32.09
CA THR A 312 -27.91 12.61 32.18
C THR A 312 -26.54 13.24 31.94
N MET A 313 -26.49 14.26 31.09
CA MET A 313 -25.25 15.01 30.86
C MET A 313 -24.91 15.87 32.09
N PRO A 314 -23.66 15.85 32.59
CA PRO A 314 -23.24 16.71 33.68
C PRO A 314 -23.06 18.15 33.18
N CYS A 315 -23.97 19.05 33.55
CA CYS A 315 -24.00 20.43 33.07
C CYS A 315 -23.75 21.39 34.23
N SER A 316 -22.85 22.35 34.05
CA SER A 316 -22.38 23.22 35.14
C SER A 316 -23.38 24.28 35.61
N ASP A 317 -24.43 24.57 34.81
CA ASP A 317 -25.24 25.79 34.97
C ASP A 317 -26.71 25.55 35.35
N VAL A 318 -27.12 24.31 35.65
CA VAL A 318 -28.50 23.98 36.08
C VAL A 318 -28.44 23.12 37.33
N GLU A 319 -29.29 23.40 38.33
CA GLU A 319 -29.53 22.51 39.48
C GLU A 319 -29.60 21.07 38.98
N ALA A 320 -28.64 20.25 39.41
CA ALA A 320 -28.36 18.97 38.78
C ALA A 320 -29.66 18.14 38.63
N PRO A 321 -30.07 17.82 37.39
CA PRO A 321 -31.14 16.87 37.18
C PRO A 321 -30.79 15.57 37.93
N LYS A 322 -31.78 14.86 38.50
CA LYS A 322 -31.54 13.55 39.09
C LYS A 322 -30.72 12.72 38.11
N GLU A 323 -29.63 12.09 38.56
CA GLU A 323 -28.86 11.18 37.71
C GLU A 323 -29.78 10.06 37.22
N VAL A 324 -30.18 10.13 35.95
CA VAL A 324 -31.01 9.10 35.31
C VAL A 324 -30.14 8.36 34.32
N SER A 325 -30.15 7.03 34.43
CA SER A 325 -29.62 6.11 33.43
C SER A 325 -30.77 5.30 32.84
N VAL A 326 -30.87 5.28 31.53
CA VAL A 326 -31.97 4.63 30.79
C VAL A 326 -31.46 4.00 29.50
N CYS A 327 -32.04 2.87 29.13
CA CYS A 327 -31.79 2.18 27.86
C CYS A 327 -32.82 2.60 26.83
N LEU A 328 -32.38 3.22 25.75
CA LEU A 328 -33.22 3.74 24.66
C LEU A 328 -32.72 3.26 23.30
N ASP A 329 -33.61 3.22 22.30
CA ASP A 329 -33.20 2.92 20.93
C ASP A 329 -32.50 4.15 20.35
N ALA A 330 -31.21 3.98 20.06
CA ALA A 330 -30.37 5.04 19.50
C ALA A 330 -30.97 5.63 18.21
N LYS A 331 -31.66 4.82 17.38
CA LYS A 331 -32.25 5.27 16.11
C LYS A 331 -33.32 6.34 16.26
N ASP A 332 -33.97 6.39 17.41
CA ASP A 332 -35.00 7.39 17.69
C ASP A 332 -34.43 8.61 18.39
N ILE A 333 -33.44 8.42 19.27
CA ILE A 333 -32.77 9.52 19.98
C ILE A 333 -32.01 10.44 19.03
N VAL A 334 -31.35 9.89 18.01
CA VAL A 334 -30.53 10.67 17.07
C VAL A 334 -31.34 11.61 16.16
N LYS A 335 -32.67 11.47 16.14
CA LYS A 335 -33.59 12.35 15.41
C LYS A 335 -34.01 13.56 16.26
N LEU A 336 -33.74 13.55 17.57
CA LEU A 336 -34.14 14.58 18.50
C LEU A 336 -33.19 15.80 18.47
N ASN A 337 -33.61 16.88 19.12
CA ASN A 337 -32.81 18.08 19.23
C ASN A 337 -31.49 17.80 19.98
N LYS A 338 -30.41 18.41 19.49
CA LYS A 338 -29.07 18.25 20.07
C LYS A 338 -28.88 19.20 21.25
N CYS A 339 -28.22 18.73 22.31
CA CYS A 339 -27.82 19.53 23.46
C CYS A 339 -26.36 19.28 23.85
N GLY A 340 -25.80 20.19 24.64
CA GLY A 340 -24.41 20.17 25.05
C GLY A 340 -23.47 20.86 24.06
N ASP A 341 -22.24 21.11 24.50
CA ASP A 341 -21.21 21.87 23.79
C ASP A 341 -20.39 21.02 22.79
N GLY A 342 -20.67 19.72 22.74
CA GLY A 342 -20.01 18.71 21.92
C GLY A 342 -20.22 18.84 20.42
N TRP A 343 -21.34 19.41 20.01
CA TRP A 343 -21.77 19.42 18.61
C TRP A 343 -21.08 20.55 17.84
N VAL A 344 -20.44 20.20 16.71
CA VAL A 344 -19.90 21.20 15.78
C VAL A 344 -21.06 21.82 15.00
N THR A 345 -21.66 22.89 15.53
CA THR A 345 -22.63 23.70 14.78
C THR A 345 -21.88 24.62 13.81
N THR A 346 -22.32 24.65 12.55
CA THR A 346 -21.76 25.48 11.47
C THR A 346 -22.22 26.94 11.53
N SER A 347 -22.75 27.40 12.66
CA SER A 347 -23.18 28.77 12.87
C SER A 347 -22.40 29.39 14.01
N GLU A 348 -21.66 30.46 13.71
CA GLU A 348 -21.08 31.43 14.63
C GLU A 348 -22.19 32.19 15.39
N THR A 349 -23.09 31.47 16.05
CA THR A 349 -23.99 32.01 17.07
C THR A 349 -23.55 31.39 18.38
N HIS A 350 -22.45 31.94 18.90
CA HIS A 350 -22.26 32.03 20.35
C HIS A 350 -23.54 32.65 20.93
N ASP A 351 -24.35 31.86 21.65
CA ASP A 351 -25.11 32.33 22.82
C ASP A 351 -26.05 31.29 23.48
N ASN A 352 -26.14 30.04 23.00
CA ASN A 352 -26.86 28.98 23.74
C ASN A 352 -26.01 27.72 23.95
N SER A 353 -24.76 27.88 24.34
CA SER A 353 -23.86 26.78 24.74
C SER A 353 -24.16 26.32 26.18
N GLY A 354 -25.36 25.80 26.39
CA GLY A 354 -25.77 25.12 27.62
C GLY A 354 -26.55 23.86 27.30
N CYS A 355 -26.65 22.93 28.24
CA CYS A 355 -27.52 21.74 28.14
C CYS A 355 -29.01 22.08 28.21
N VAL A 356 -29.42 23.18 27.58
CA VAL A 356 -30.76 23.73 27.65
C VAL A 356 -31.62 23.00 26.64
N CYS A 357 -32.52 22.18 27.17
CA CYS A 357 -33.56 21.53 26.40
C CYS A 357 -34.91 22.22 26.63
N PRO A 358 -35.85 22.14 25.67
CA PRO A 358 -37.25 22.54 25.86
C PRO A 358 -37.87 21.98 27.16
N GLN A 359 -38.89 22.67 27.69
CA GLN A 359 -39.60 22.21 28.90
C GLN A 359 -40.18 20.80 28.70
N GLY A 360 -39.89 19.90 29.63
CA GLY A 360 -40.31 18.50 29.55
C GLY A 360 -39.31 17.56 28.86
N GLU A 361 -38.13 18.06 28.49
CA GLU A 361 -37.02 17.26 27.92
C GLU A 361 -35.79 17.34 28.83
N ILE A 362 -34.99 16.26 28.86
CA ILE A 362 -33.75 16.16 29.62
C ILE A 362 -32.60 15.91 28.64
N CYS A 363 -31.48 16.61 28.83
CA CYS A 363 -30.28 16.39 28.04
C CYS A 363 -29.60 15.08 28.46
N LEU A 364 -29.65 14.07 27.60
CA LEU A 364 -29.01 12.77 27.81
C LEU A 364 -27.84 12.57 26.85
N GLN A 365 -26.74 12.03 27.36
CA GLN A 365 -25.58 11.60 26.58
C GLN A 365 -25.48 10.08 26.57
N ALA A 366 -24.99 9.51 25.48
CA ALA A 366 -24.72 8.08 25.43
C ALA A 366 -23.56 7.72 26.36
N MET A 367 -23.67 6.63 27.12
CA MET A 367 -22.58 6.17 27.97
C MET A 367 -21.46 5.60 27.10
N GLN A 368 -20.27 6.18 27.21
CA GLN A 368 -19.09 5.74 26.46
C GLN A 368 -18.46 4.52 27.14
N SER A 369 -18.11 3.51 26.35
CA SER A 369 -17.34 2.35 26.80
C SER A 369 -16.04 2.23 26.00
N PRO A 370 -14.93 1.75 26.60
CA PRO A 370 -13.67 1.61 25.88
C PRO A 370 -13.82 0.80 24.59
N GLY A 371 -13.36 1.35 23.47
CA GLY A 371 -13.44 0.72 22.14
C GLY A 371 -14.78 0.84 21.41
N ILE A 372 -15.79 1.52 21.99
CA ILE A 372 -17.05 1.84 21.31
C ILE A 372 -17.20 3.36 21.27
N SER A 373 -17.16 3.89 20.06
CA SER A 373 -17.29 5.32 19.79
C SER A 373 -18.67 5.63 19.25
N TRP A 374 -19.19 6.79 19.65
CA TRP A 374 -20.44 7.37 19.16
C TRP A 374 -20.12 8.45 18.15
N THR A 375 -20.48 8.25 16.89
CA THR A 375 -20.01 9.14 15.83
C THR A 375 -21.05 9.38 14.77
N GLU A 376 -21.31 10.66 14.50
CA GLU A 376 -22.25 11.08 13.48
C GLU A 376 -21.60 11.02 12.09
N ILE A 377 -22.26 10.39 11.11
CA ILE A 377 -21.81 10.38 9.72
C ILE A 377 -22.87 11.10 8.90
N THR A 378 -22.45 12.18 8.24
CA THR A 378 -23.31 12.92 7.30
C THR A 378 -22.88 12.58 5.88
N TYR A 379 -23.86 12.28 5.04
CA TYR A 379 -23.67 11.88 3.65
C TYR A 379 -24.70 12.58 2.75
N LYS A 380 -24.37 12.69 1.47
CA LYS A 380 -25.24 13.17 0.41
C LYS A 380 -25.59 12.02 -0.51
N ARG A 381 -26.88 11.77 -0.69
CA ARG A 381 -27.39 10.75 -1.60
C ARG A 381 -27.27 11.24 -3.03
N THR A 382 -26.59 10.47 -3.88
CA THR A 382 -26.41 10.82 -5.31
C THR A 382 -27.24 9.96 -6.24
N SER A 383 -28.01 9.00 -5.70
CA SER A 383 -28.85 8.06 -6.45
C SER A 383 -30.16 8.66 -6.99
N SER A 384 -30.60 9.82 -6.50
CA SER A 384 -31.72 10.57 -7.09
C SER A 384 -31.21 11.64 -8.07
N PRO A 385 -31.74 11.72 -9.30
CA PRO A 385 -31.31 12.71 -10.30
C PRO A 385 -31.49 14.16 -9.83
N ASP A 386 -32.43 14.41 -8.91
CA ASP A 386 -32.64 15.72 -8.28
C ASP A 386 -31.48 16.12 -7.37
N CYS A 387 -30.88 15.15 -6.67
CA CYS A 387 -29.76 15.37 -5.75
C CYS A 387 -28.40 15.46 -6.46
N SER A 388 -28.27 14.91 -7.68
CA SER A 388 -27.04 14.94 -8.46
C SER A 388 -26.77 16.29 -9.15
N ARG A 389 -27.81 17.09 -9.42
CA ARG A 389 -27.70 18.38 -10.14
C ARG A 389 -27.51 19.59 -9.24
N LEU A 390 -27.91 19.54 -7.97
CA LEU A 390 -27.69 20.64 -7.03
C LEU A 390 -26.25 20.64 -6.51
N GLY A 391 -25.42 21.52 -7.06
CA GLY A 391 -24.21 21.98 -6.40
C GLY A 391 -24.58 22.89 -5.21
N LEU A 392 -23.94 22.65 -4.06
CA LEU A 392 -23.78 23.51 -2.86
C LEU A 392 -24.90 24.51 -2.43
N GLU A 393 -26.14 24.40 -2.90
CA GLU A 393 -27.26 25.14 -2.34
C GLU A 393 -27.85 24.36 -1.16
N PHE A 394 -27.72 24.96 0.02
CA PHE A 394 -27.93 24.39 1.35
C PHE A 394 -29.39 24.14 1.74
N ASN A 395 -30.33 24.05 0.79
CA ASN A 395 -31.77 23.95 1.07
C ASN A 395 -32.51 22.86 0.27
N ALA A 396 -31.88 21.71 0.07
CA ALA A 396 -32.56 20.46 -0.28
C ALA A 396 -32.36 19.44 0.86
N SER A 397 -33.12 19.61 1.94
CA SER A 397 -33.08 18.75 3.15
C SER A 397 -33.32 17.27 2.88
N SER A 398 -33.88 16.90 1.71
CA SER A 398 -34.14 15.51 1.31
C SER A 398 -32.92 14.75 0.77
N CYS A 399 -31.85 15.45 0.38
CA CYS A 399 -30.67 14.84 -0.26
C CYS A 399 -29.51 14.58 0.72
N VAL A 400 -29.51 15.26 1.87
CA VAL A 400 -28.50 15.10 2.91
C VAL A 400 -29.09 14.20 3.99
N GLY A 401 -28.41 13.10 4.28
CA GLY A 401 -28.76 12.18 5.34
C GLY A 401 -27.69 12.19 6.42
N THR A 402 -28.13 11.95 7.65
CA THR A 402 -27.24 11.82 8.80
C THR A 402 -27.66 10.58 9.59
N PHE A 403 -26.68 9.80 10.02
CA PHE A 403 -26.92 8.68 10.94
C PHE A 403 -25.77 8.58 11.94
N VAL A 404 -26.03 7.96 13.09
CA VAL A 404 -25.00 7.74 14.10
C VAL A 404 -24.51 6.31 14.01
N PHE A 405 -23.19 6.18 13.91
CA PHE A 405 -22.48 4.92 14.02
C PHE A 405 -22.05 4.70 15.48
N VAL A 406 -22.23 3.47 15.95
CA VAL A 406 -21.84 3.02 17.29
C VAL A 406 -20.96 1.78 17.15
N GLY A 407 -19.70 1.88 17.55
CA GLY A 407 -18.77 0.75 17.51
C GLY A 407 -17.31 1.18 17.37
N ASP A 408 -16.47 0.24 16.91
CA ASP A 408 -15.06 0.49 16.64
C ASP A 408 -14.90 1.33 15.35
N LEU A 409 -14.43 2.57 15.51
CA LEU A 409 -14.23 3.51 14.40
C LEU A 409 -13.14 3.09 13.44
N ILE A 410 -12.09 2.42 13.91
CA ILE A 410 -11.00 1.94 13.06
C ILE A 410 -11.49 0.78 12.20
N ALA A 411 -12.22 -0.16 12.79
CA ALA A 411 -12.81 -1.27 12.05
C ALA A 411 -13.85 -0.76 11.04
N MET A 412 -14.73 0.15 11.44
CA MET A 412 -15.73 0.77 10.56
C MET A 412 -15.08 1.53 9.41
N SER A 413 -14.10 2.38 9.69
CA SER A 413 -13.47 3.24 8.67
C SER A 413 -12.73 2.43 7.61
N ARG A 414 -12.19 1.26 7.96
CA ARG A 414 -11.56 0.30 7.04
C ARG A 414 -12.54 -0.62 6.30
N SER A 415 -13.82 -0.64 6.72
CA SER A 415 -14.83 -1.56 6.18
C SER A 415 -15.51 -1.06 4.90
N VAL A 416 -15.31 0.19 4.51
CA VAL A 416 -15.93 0.83 3.33
C VAL A 416 -14.86 1.24 2.32
N GLN A 417 -15.15 1.08 1.04
CA GLN A 417 -14.26 1.52 -0.03
C GLN A 417 -14.61 2.94 -0.45
N LEU A 418 -13.64 3.84 -0.31
CA LEU A 418 -13.81 5.28 -0.54
C LEU A 418 -12.80 5.78 -1.56
N THR A 419 -13.17 6.80 -2.33
CA THR A 419 -12.29 7.47 -3.29
C THR A 419 -12.44 8.98 -3.23
N ALA A 420 -11.35 9.71 -3.51
CA ALA A 420 -11.37 11.16 -3.69
C ALA A 420 -11.75 11.56 -5.13
N TYR A 421 -12.00 10.59 -6.02
CA TYR A 421 -12.36 10.81 -7.42
C TYR A 421 -13.88 10.73 -7.63
N GLN A 422 -14.48 11.86 -7.97
CA GLN A 422 -15.89 11.94 -8.34
C GLN A 422 -16.03 11.96 -9.87
N PRO A 423 -16.73 10.99 -10.48
CA PRO A 423 -17.00 11.00 -11.92
C PRO A 423 -17.77 12.26 -12.34
N ARG A 424 -17.37 12.88 -13.45
CA ARG A 424 -18.07 14.05 -14.03
C ARG A 424 -19.35 13.65 -14.79
N TRP A 425 -19.42 12.43 -15.30
CA TRP A 425 -20.53 11.92 -16.13
C TRP A 425 -21.14 10.65 -15.52
N LEU A 426 -22.47 10.50 -15.66
CA LEU A 426 -23.28 9.50 -14.93
C LEU A 426 -23.20 8.05 -15.46
N PHE A 427 -22.58 7.78 -16.61
CA PHE A 427 -22.67 6.47 -17.26
C PHE A 427 -21.32 5.79 -17.43
N ASN A 428 -20.84 5.12 -16.38
CA ASN A 428 -20.29 3.76 -16.47
C ASN A 428 -19.84 3.27 -15.09
N TYR A 429 -20.30 2.08 -14.69
CA TYR A 429 -19.84 1.40 -13.47
C TYR A 429 -18.31 1.21 -13.48
N PHE A 430 -17.74 0.89 -14.65
CA PHE A 430 -16.29 0.79 -14.87
C PHE A 430 -15.55 2.11 -14.64
N ALA A 431 -16.21 3.26 -14.78
CA ALA A 431 -15.60 4.56 -14.50
C ALA A 431 -15.43 4.78 -12.99
N LYS A 432 -16.28 4.21 -12.12
CA LYS A 432 -16.21 4.51 -10.68
C LYS A 432 -14.98 3.92 -9.99
N SER A 433 -14.54 2.72 -10.39
CA SER A 433 -13.38 2.04 -9.81
C SER A 433 -12.07 2.30 -10.55
N PHE A 434 -12.12 2.86 -11.76
CA PHE A 434 -10.94 3.05 -12.61
C PHE A 434 -9.81 3.87 -11.98
N PRO A 435 -10.07 5.02 -11.33
CA PRO A 435 -9.01 5.77 -10.64
C PRO A 435 -8.33 4.95 -9.54
N ASP A 436 -9.12 4.23 -8.75
CA ASP A 436 -8.65 3.38 -7.65
C ASP A 436 -7.82 2.19 -8.17
N VAL A 437 -8.23 1.57 -9.27
CA VAL A 437 -7.47 0.49 -9.92
C VAL A 437 -6.11 0.98 -10.40
N ILE A 438 -6.03 2.14 -11.07
CA ILE A 438 -4.76 2.70 -11.55
C ILE A 438 -3.87 3.11 -10.38
N GLU A 439 -4.43 3.81 -9.39
CA GLU A 439 -3.69 4.26 -8.21
C GLU A 439 -3.09 3.07 -7.46
N LYS A 440 -3.88 2.02 -7.22
CA LYS A 440 -3.40 0.76 -6.60
C LYS A 440 -2.37 0.05 -7.46
N SER A 441 -2.56 0.00 -8.78
CA SER A 441 -1.60 -0.62 -9.71
C SER A 441 -0.26 0.10 -9.69
N LEU A 442 -0.25 1.44 -9.81
CA LEU A 442 0.97 2.25 -9.79
C LEU A 442 1.65 2.19 -8.42
N THR A 443 0.90 2.26 -7.33
CA THR A 443 1.43 2.16 -5.97
C THR A 443 2.05 0.79 -5.72
N CYS A 444 1.35 -0.28 -6.11
CA CYS A 444 1.87 -1.64 -5.97
C CYS A 444 3.13 -1.85 -6.82
N THR A 445 3.12 -1.39 -8.08
CA THR A 445 4.26 -1.46 -8.98
C THR A 445 5.46 -0.67 -8.44
N PHE A 446 5.23 0.53 -7.88
CA PHE A 446 6.26 1.31 -7.22
C PHE A 446 6.93 0.54 -6.08
N HIS A 447 6.16 -0.03 -5.16
CA HIS A 447 6.70 -0.77 -4.02
C HIS A 447 7.42 -2.06 -4.44
N VAL A 448 6.86 -2.82 -5.38
CA VAL A 448 7.49 -4.05 -5.88
C VAL A 448 8.79 -3.72 -6.63
N SER A 449 8.79 -2.68 -7.46
CA SER A 449 10.00 -2.21 -8.16
C SER A 449 11.07 -1.71 -7.19
N LEU A 450 10.69 -0.96 -6.16
CA LEU A 450 11.62 -0.51 -5.13
C LEU A 450 12.21 -1.68 -4.34
N ALA A 451 11.37 -2.67 -3.99
CA ALA A 451 11.83 -3.88 -3.34
C ALA A 451 12.84 -4.64 -4.21
N LEU A 452 12.60 -4.73 -5.53
CA LEU A 452 13.51 -5.41 -6.45
C LEU A 452 14.82 -4.64 -6.67
N VAL A 453 14.81 -3.31 -6.63
CA VAL A 453 16.03 -2.48 -6.57
C VAL A 453 16.87 -2.85 -5.35
N LEU A 454 16.24 -2.87 -4.17
CA LEU A 454 16.94 -3.13 -2.91
C LEU A 454 17.45 -4.57 -2.83
N LEU A 455 16.61 -5.54 -3.22
CA LEU A 455 16.95 -6.96 -3.22
C LEU A 455 18.14 -7.22 -4.13
N ASN A 456 18.08 -6.81 -5.41
CA ASN A 456 19.18 -7.04 -6.36
C ASN A 456 20.43 -6.20 -6.05
N SER A 457 20.33 -5.18 -5.22
CA SER A 457 21.52 -4.44 -4.73
C SER A 457 22.20 -5.10 -3.54
N LEU A 458 21.64 -6.14 -2.93
CA LEU A 458 22.26 -6.82 -1.78
C LEU A 458 23.55 -7.55 -2.19
N PRO A 459 24.62 -7.49 -1.37
CA PRO A 459 25.82 -8.31 -1.59
C PRO A 459 25.55 -9.76 -1.15
N VAL A 460 24.66 -10.45 -1.87
CA VAL A 460 24.21 -11.82 -1.61
C VAL A 460 24.42 -12.66 -2.86
N TYR A 461 24.71 -13.95 -2.67
CA TYR A 461 24.88 -14.87 -3.79
C TYR A 461 23.65 -14.93 -4.68
N TYR A 462 23.87 -15.05 -5.99
CA TYR A 462 22.85 -15.19 -7.05
C TYR A 462 22.02 -13.94 -7.36
N LEU A 463 22.33 -12.78 -6.77
CA LEU A 463 21.71 -11.50 -7.10
C LEU A 463 22.72 -10.59 -7.82
N ASP A 464 22.25 -9.54 -8.49
CA ASP A 464 23.13 -8.62 -9.23
C ASP A 464 24.25 -8.04 -8.36
N GLY A 465 23.97 -7.79 -7.07
CA GLY A 465 24.92 -7.26 -6.11
C GLY A 465 26.18 -8.12 -5.95
N GLU A 466 26.13 -9.44 -6.22
CA GLU A 466 27.33 -10.28 -6.32
C GLU A 466 28.22 -9.84 -7.49
N SER A 467 27.63 -9.70 -8.67
CA SER A 467 28.35 -9.36 -9.90
C SER A 467 28.82 -7.90 -9.90
N ILE A 468 28.02 -6.99 -9.34
CA ILE A 468 28.38 -5.58 -9.10
C ILE A 468 29.58 -5.52 -8.14
N LEU A 469 29.54 -6.26 -7.03
CA LEU A 469 30.64 -6.29 -6.06
C LEU A 469 31.92 -6.91 -6.65
N GLU A 470 31.80 -8.05 -7.33
CA GLU A 470 32.94 -8.72 -7.98
C GLU A 470 33.63 -7.81 -8.99
N SER A 471 32.86 -7.17 -9.86
CA SER A 471 33.38 -6.24 -10.87
C SER A 471 33.95 -4.97 -10.25
N SER A 472 33.32 -4.44 -9.19
CA SER A 472 33.82 -3.27 -8.46
C SER A 472 35.16 -3.55 -7.76
N LEU A 473 35.37 -4.77 -7.25
CA LEU A 473 36.64 -5.18 -6.65
C LEU A 473 37.81 -5.16 -7.64
N GLN A 474 37.55 -5.22 -8.95
CA GLN A 474 38.61 -5.16 -9.96
C GLN A 474 39.35 -3.81 -9.93
N TYR A 475 38.68 -2.71 -9.58
CA TYR A 475 39.27 -1.37 -9.47
C TYR A 475 40.27 -1.21 -8.32
N PHE A 476 40.23 -2.09 -7.32
CA PHE A 476 41.19 -2.07 -6.21
C PHE A 476 42.50 -2.76 -6.65
N THR A 477 43.35 -2.02 -7.36
CA THR A 477 44.62 -2.52 -7.93
C THR A 477 45.63 -2.99 -6.87
N TRP A 478 45.53 -2.48 -5.64
CA TRP A 478 46.39 -2.89 -4.52
C TRP A 478 46.09 -4.30 -3.96
N LEU A 479 44.92 -4.86 -4.26
CA LEU A 479 44.57 -6.21 -3.82
C LEU A 479 45.03 -7.26 -4.83
N SER A 480 45.75 -8.29 -4.36
CA SER A 480 46.08 -9.43 -5.21
C SER A 480 44.80 -10.21 -5.60
N PRO A 481 44.78 -10.96 -6.71
CA PRO A 481 43.61 -11.72 -7.14
C PRO A 481 43.09 -12.69 -6.06
N ARG A 482 43.99 -13.30 -5.28
CA ARG A 482 43.63 -14.15 -4.14
C ARG A 482 42.95 -13.37 -3.02
N LYS A 483 43.41 -12.15 -2.72
CA LYS A 483 42.80 -11.27 -1.72
C LYS A 483 41.42 -10.78 -2.19
N LYS A 484 41.28 -10.40 -3.47
CA LYS A 484 39.98 -10.01 -4.06
C LYS A 484 38.94 -11.12 -3.92
N LYS A 485 39.29 -12.36 -4.28
CA LYS A 485 38.40 -13.52 -4.14
C LYS A 485 37.99 -13.78 -2.68
N LYS A 486 38.93 -13.69 -1.74
CA LYS A 486 38.61 -13.82 -0.30
C LYS A 486 37.70 -12.69 0.19
N ALA A 487 37.96 -11.45 -0.23
CA ALA A 487 37.14 -10.31 0.13
C ALA A 487 35.70 -10.47 -0.40
N LEU A 488 35.54 -10.86 -1.67
CA LEU A 488 34.24 -11.17 -2.25
C LEU A 488 33.49 -12.24 -1.44
N GLN A 489 34.13 -13.38 -1.15
CA GLN A 489 33.53 -14.46 -0.37
C GLN A 489 33.10 -14.02 1.04
N LEU A 490 33.92 -13.23 1.73
CA LEU A 490 33.61 -12.70 3.06
C LEU A 490 32.43 -11.71 3.00
N CYS A 491 32.42 -10.81 2.01
CA CYS A 491 31.35 -9.85 1.82
C CYS A 491 30.01 -10.54 1.49
N LEU A 492 30.03 -11.53 0.59
CA LEU A 492 28.82 -12.28 0.21
C LEU A 492 28.30 -13.13 1.38
N PHE A 493 29.18 -13.78 2.13
CA PHE A 493 28.80 -14.54 3.32
C PHE A 493 28.21 -13.62 4.41
N GLY A 494 28.91 -12.53 4.72
CA GLY A 494 28.45 -11.55 5.71
C GLY A 494 27.16 -10.87 5.29
N GLY A 495 27.04 -10.47 4.01
CA GLY A 495 25.85 -9.89 3.42
C GLY A 495 24.66 -10.85 3.48
N SER A 496 24.85 -12.13 3.15
CA SER A 496 23.82 -13.16 3.26
C SER A 496 23.34 -13.35 4.70
N LEU A 497 24.28 -13.44 5.66
CA LEU A 497 23.94 -13.59 7.08
C LEU A 497 23.19 -12.36 7.61
N LEU A 498 23.69 -11.16 7.34
CA LEU A 498 23.06 -9.91 7.77
C LEU A 498 21.67 -9.73 7.16
N SER A 499 21.52 -10.07 5.87
CA SER A 499 20.22 -10.03 5.19
C SER A 499 19.24 -10.97 5.86
N LEU A 500 19.61 -12.25 6.07
CA LEU A 500 18.76 -13.23 6.76
C LEU A 500 18.34 -12.76 8.16
N LEU A 501 19.27 -12.23 8.94
CA LEU A 501 18.97 -11.71 10.27
C LEU A 501 18.08 -10.46 10.22
N ALA A 502 18.28 -9.57 9.24
CA ALA A 502 17.45 -8.38 9.05
C ALA A 502 16.03 -8.75 8.64
N PHE A 503 15.86 -9.68 7.70
CA PHE A 503 14.56 -10.26 7.33
C PHE A 503 13.89 -10.90 8.54
N PHE A 504 14.61 -11.75 9.29
CA PHE A 504 14.06 -12.35 10.50
C PHE A 504 13.58 -11.30 11.51
N ARG A 505 14.39 -10.26 11.75
CA ARG A 505 14.04 -9.19 12.70
C ARG A 505 12.84 -8.39 12.23
N ILE A 506 12.77 -8.00 10.96
CA ILE A 506 11.68 -7.19 10.40
C ILE A 506 10.35 -7.96 10.47
N PHE A 507 10.35 -9.24 10.09
CA PHE A 507 9.12 -10.03 9.96
C PHE A 507 8.68 -10.73 11.25
N PHE A 508 9.61 -11.13 12.13
CA PHE A 508 9.30 -11.94 13.31
C PHE A 508 9.50 -11.23 14.65
N VAL A 509 10.38 -10.22 14.74
CA VAL A 509 10.74 -9.57 16.02
C VAL A 509 10.24 -8.12 16.10
N GLY A 510 10.08 -7.44 14.97
CA GLY A 510 9.71 -6.01 14.86
C GLY A 510 8.23 -5.69 15.09
N LEU A 511 7.41 -6.70 15.39
CA LEU A 511 6.02 -6.51 15.80
C LEU A 511 6.00 -6.20 17.30
N PRO A 512 5.57 -4.99 17.75
CA PRO A 512 5.16 -4.87 19.13
C PRO A 512 4.06 -5.92 19.36
N PRO A 513 4.09 -6.69 20.47
CA PRO A 513 2.93 -7.47 20.86
C PRO A 513 1.78 -6.48 20.99
N SER A 514 0.72 -6.70 20.22
CA SER A 514 -0.55 -6.00 20.35
C SER A 514 -0.92 -5.99 21.84
N ARG A 515 -0.86 -4.83 22.45
CA ARG A 515 -1.55 -4.54 23.71
C ARG A 515 -2.76 -3.70 23.38
#